data_AF-A0A1F3CPW8-F1
#
_entry.id   AF-A0A1F3CPW8-F1
#
_cell.length_a   1.000
_cell.length_b   1.000
_cell.length_c   1.000
_cell.angle_alpha   90.00
_cell.angle_beta   90.00
_cell.angle_gamma   90.00
#
_symmetry.space_group_name_H-M   'P 1'
#
loop_
_entity.id
_entity.type
_entity.pdbx_description
1 polymer ?
#
loop_
_entity_poly.entity_id
_entity_poly.type
_entity_poly.pdbx_seq_one_letter_code
_entity_poly.pdbx_strand_id
1 'polypeptide(L)'
;MLMKNLFLCVIVLLLNIITQAQTTQVEIMDLAVNPGIRADMQSDTTDLIVLFKIKNVNLGAKAYYYFGTVQDAGDVLSVTGNIIEQSATYYLQVNGVQKEILGYTATAFIKLNNAQNSGFNYLTVFVEDNNGLITDKLYFQK
;
A
#
# COMPACT_ATOMS: atom_id res chain seq x y z
N MET A 1 52.92 -14.47 -22.27
CA MET A 1 51.85 -15.08 -21.43
C MET A 1 51.48 -14.15 -20.25
N LEU A 2 51.31 -12.84 -20.47
CA LEU A 2 50.99 -11.85 -19.41
C LEU A 2 49.76 -10.97 -19.74
N MET A 3 49.40 -10.82 -21.01
CA MET A 3 48.25 -9.99 -21.45
C MET A 3 46.87 -10.63 -21.21
N LYS A 4 46.80 -11.96 -21.06
CA LYS A 4 45.52 -12.69 -20.96
C LYS A 4 44.89 -12.58 -19.56
N ASN A 5 45.71 -12.39 -18.52
CA ASN A 5 45.23 -12.24 -17.14
C ASN A 5 44.79 -10.80 -16.82
N LEU A 6 45.29 -9.80 -17.56
CA LEU A 6 44.90 -8.40 -17.36
C LEU A 6 43.48 -8.12 -17.89
N PHE A 7 43.09 -8.75 -19.00
CA PHE A 7 41.74 -8.63 -19.56
C PHE A 7 40.67 -9.27 -18.66
N LEU A 8 41.01 -10.33 -17.92
CA LEU A 8 40.08 -11.01 -17.01
C LEU A 8 39.76 -10.16 -15.77
N CYS A 9 40.74 -9.40 -15.25
CA CYS A 9 40.52 -8.49 -14.12
C CYS A 9 39.60 -7.31 -14.45
N VAL A 10 39.66 -6.78 -15.68
CA VAL A 10 38.82 -5.63 -16.09
C VAL A 10 37.35 -6.03 -16.23
N ILE A 11 37.05 -7.26 -16.68
CA ILE A 11 35.68 -7.76 -16.80
C ILE A 11 35.04 -8.01 -15.43
N VAL A 12 35.81 -8.46 -14.43
CA VAL A 12 35.31 -8.69 -13.07
C VAL A 12 35.03 -7.37 -12.33
N LEU A 13 35.78 -6.30 -12.63
CA LEU A 13 35.55 -4.98 -12.03
C LEU A 13 34.32 -4.25 -12.58
N LEU A 14 33.93 -4.52 -13.83
CA LEU A 14 32.73 -3.93 -14.46
C LEU A 14 31.41 -4.59 -13.99
N LEU A 15 31.46 -5.73 -13.29
CA LEU A 15 30.28 -6.42 -12.75
C LEU A 15 29.86 -5.94 -11.35
N ASN A 16 30.61 -5.02 -10.73
CA ASN A 16 30.16 -4.30 -9.53
C ASN A 16 29.22 -3.14 -9.88
N ILE A 17 28.31 -3.33 -10.85
CA ILE A 17 27.18 -2.43 -11.03
C ILE A 17 26.37 -2.55 -9.74
N ILE A 18 26.57 -1.55 -8.90
CA ILE A 18 26.00 -1.39 -7.58
C ILE A 18 24.49 -1.56 -7.74
N THR A 19 23.96 -2.69 -7.28
CA THR A 19 22.53 -2.89 -7.11
C THR A 19 22.11 -2.01 -5.93
N GLN A 20 22.00 -0.70 -6.15
CA GLN A 20 21.32 0.16 -5.20
C GLN A 20 19.86 -0.27 -5.22
N ALA A 21 19.37 -0.75 -4.07
CA ALA A 21 17.95 -1.02 -3.91
C ALA A 21 17.19 0.27 -4.24
N GLN A 22 16.38 0.24 -5.30
CA GLN A 22 15.55 1.38 -5.64
C GLN A 22 14.49 1.51 -4.56
N THR A 23 14.52 2.63 -3.82
CA THR A 23 13.49 2.97 -2.84
C THR A 23 12.48 3.90 -3.49
N THR A 24 11.20 3.71 -3.17
CA THR A 24 10.17 4.65 -3.62
C THR A 24 10.36 6.03 -2.98
N GLN A 25 9.89 7.07 -3.67
CA GLN A 25 9.77 8.42 -3.11
C GLN A 25 8.40 8.66 -2.46
N VAL A 26 7.45 7.74 -2.60
CA VAL A 26 6.16 7.81 -1.90
C VAL A 26 6.42 7.47 -0.43
N GLU A 27 5.82 8.23 0.49
CA GLU A 27 5.93 7.96 1.93
C GLU A 27 4.54 7.79 2.52
N ILE A 28 4.33 6.72 3.29
CA ILE A 28 3.15 6.55 4.14
C ILE A 28 3.55 6.85 5.59
N MET A 29 2.77 7.69 6.27
CA MET A 29 3.23 8.32 7.52
C MET A 29 2.44 7.92 8.76
N ASP A 30 1.15 7.60 8.58
CA ASP A 30 0.22 7.42 9.70
C ASP A 30 -0.96 6.56 9.25
N LEU A 31 -1.54 5.80 10.17
CA LEU A 31 -2.67 4.89 9.93
C LEU A 31 -3.67 4.99 11.07
N ALA A 32 -4.94 5.22 10.72
CA ALA A 32 -6.06 5.17 11.63
C ALA A 32 -7.16 4.27 11.05
N VAL A 33 -7.75 3.42 11.89
CA VAL A 33 -8.84 2.51 11.52
C VAL A 33 -10.00 2.74 12.47
N ASN A 34 -11.14 3.12 11.93
CA ASN A 34 -12.34 3.42 12.71
C ASN A 34 -13.50 2.54 12.23
N PRO A 35 -14.38 2.06 13.14
CA PRO A 35 -15.64 1.47 12.72
C PRO A 35 -16.50 2.53 12.01
N GLY A 36 -17.02 2.19 10.84
CA GLY A 36 -17.99 2.99 10.12
C GLY A 36 -19.36 2.86 10.78
N ILE A 37 -19.94 3.96 11.24
CA ILE A 37 -21.31 3.99 11.74
C ILE A 37 -22.23 4.22 10.53
N ARG A 38 -23.04 3.22 10.19
CA ARG A 38 -24.15 3.35 9.25
C ARG A 38 -25.46 3.15 9.99
N ALA A 39 -26.44 4.02 9.75
CA ALA A 39 -27.76 3.96 10.39
C ALA A 39 -28.62 2.78 9.88
N ASP A 40 -28.22 2.16 8.76
CA ASP A 40 -28.84 1.03 8.09
C ASP A 40 -27.97 -0.24 8.22
N MET A 41 -27.66 -0.66 9.44
CA MET A 41 -26.90 -1.90 9.63
C MET A 41 -27.74 -3.12 9.24
N GLN A 42 -27.46 -3.64 8.05
CA GLN A 42 -27.67 -5.05 7.73
C GLN A 42 -26.73 -5.84 8.65
N SER A 43 -27.28 -6.74 9.47
CA SER A 43 -26.61 -7.37 10.63
C SER A 43 -25.42 -8.29 10.30
N ASP A 44 -25.08 -8.42 9.02
CA ASP A 44 -24.09 -9.37 8.51
C ASP A 44 -22.76 -8.73 8.10
N THR A 45 -22.64 -7.40 8.18
CA THR A 45 -21.46 -6.68 7.69
C THR A 45 -20.96 -5.60 8.64
N THR A 46 -19.65 -5.36 8.61
CA THR A 46 -18.96 -4.30 9.34
C THR A 46 -18.26 -3.40 8.34
N ASP A 47 -18.59 -2.10 8.35
CA ASP A 47 -17.85 -1.11 7.59
C ASP A 47 -16.65 -0.63 8.41
N LEU A 48 -15.47 -0.58 7.79
CA LEU A 48 -14.27 0.05 8.33
C LEU A 48 -13.91 1.28 7.51
N ILE A 49 -13.61 2.38 8.20
CA ILE A 49 -13.02 3.58 7.63
C ILE A 49 -11.52 3.50 7.93
N VAL A 50 -10.74 3.24 6.88
CA VAL A 50 -9.27 3.20 6.96
C VAL A 50 -8.74 4.51 6.41
N LEU A 51 -8.03 5.26 7.26
CA LEU A 51 -7.36 6.50 6.88
C LEU A 51 -5.87 6.30 6.97
N PHE A 52 -5.14 6.75 5.96
CA PHE A 52 -3.68 6.85 6.06
C PHE A 52 -3.20 8.17 5.50
N LYS A 53 -2.03 8.61 5.98
CA LYS A 53 -1.36 9.79 5.45
C LYS A 53 -0.32 9.40 4.42
N ILE A 54 -0.35 10.05 3.26
CA ILE A 54 0.56 9.83 2.13
C ILE A 54 1.20 11.14 1.69
N LYS A 55 2.50 11.11 1.44
CA LYS A 55 3.28 12.19 0.82
C LYS A 55 3.73 11.78 -0.58
N ASN A 56 3.91 12.77 -1.46
CA ASN A 56 4.25 12.56 -2.87
C ASN A 56 3.21 11.68 -3.60
N VAL A 57 1.93 11.93 -3.33
CA VAL A 57 0.79 11.18 -3.90
C VAL A 57 0.78 11.15 -5.43
N ASN A 58 1.35 12.17 -6.07
CA ASN A 58 1.51 12.25 -7.53
C ASN A 58 2.38 11.14 -8.12
N LEU A 59 3.16 10.44 -7.29
CA LEU A 59 3.96 9.28 -7.67
C LEU A 59 3.29 7.95 -7.30
N GLY A 60 2.21 7.98 -6.51
CA GLY A 60 1.49 6.79 -6.06
C GLY A 60 0.58 6.22 -7.14
N ALA A 61 0.56 4.89 -7.26
CA ALA A 61 -0.28 4.14 -8.19
C ALA A 61 -1.42 3.42 -7.47
N LYS A 62 -1.11 2.65 -6.42
CA LYS A 62 -2.08 1.80 -5.72
C LYS A 62 -1.86 1.80 -4.22
N ALA A 63 -2.95 1.69 -3.46
CA ALA A 63 -2.91 1.39 -2.03
C ALA A 63 -3.41 -0.04 -1.79
N TYR A 64 -2.69 -0.80 -0.97
CA TYR A 64 -3.03 -2.17 -0.62
C TYR A 64 -3.49 -2.25 0.84
N TYR A 65 -4.49 -3.09 1.08
CA TYR A 65 -5.06 -3.35 2.40
C TYR A 65 -5.14 -4.86 2.61
N TYR A 66 -4.22 -5.40 3.40
CA TYR A 66 -4.17 -6.83 3.69
C TYR A 66 -4.69 -7.08 5.09
N PHE A 67 -5.93 -7.58 5.16
CA PHE A 67 -6.52 -8.10 6.38
C PHE A 67 -6.07 -9.54 6.54
N GLY A 68 -5.43 -9.83 7.66
CA GLY A 68 -4.89 -11.16 7.90
C GLY A 68 -4.90 -11.62 9.36
N THR A 69 -4.68 -12.92 9.53
CA THR A 69 -4.50 -13.55 10.84
C THR A 69 -3.14 -13.20 11.45
N VAL A 70 -2.15 -12.89 10.60
CA VAL A 70 -0.82 -12.36 10.92
C VAL A 70 -0.48 -11.16 10.01
N GLN A 71 0.57 -10.40 10.35
CA GLN A 71 1.05 -9.29 9.53
C GLN A 71 1.38 -9.75 8.10
N ASP A 72 1.15 -8.88 7.12
CA ASP A 72 1.45 -9.07 5.68
C ASP A 72 0.72 -10.20 4.94
N ALA A 73 -0.06 -11.05 5.62
CA ALA A 73 -0.61 -12.25 5.00
C ALA A 73 -1.76 -11.99 4.00
N GLY A 74 -2.66 -11.07 4.33
CA GLY A 74 -3.84 -10.78 3.49
C GLY A 74 -4.77 -11.99 3.29
N ASP A 75 -4.69 -12.99 4.18
CA ASP A 75 -5.35 -14.29 4.10
C ASP A 75 -6.85 -14.24 4.44
N VAL A 76 -7.31 -13.17 5.09
CA VAL A 76 -8.73 -12.94 5.39
C VAL A 76 -9.41 -12.13 4.29
N LEU A 77 -8.76 -11.05 3.86
CA LEU A 77 -9.19 -10.22 2.74
C LEU A 77 -8.00 -9.38 2.24
N SER A 78 -7.86 -9.29 0.92
CA SER A 78 -6.94 -8.35 0.29
C SER A 78 -7.73 -7.39 -0.60
N VAL A 79 -7.58 -6.08 -0.36
CA VAL A 79 -8.23 -5.02 -1.14
C VAL A 79 -7.15 -4.16 -1.80
N THR A 80 -7.38 -3.75 -3.03
CA THR A 80 -6.54 -2.79 -3.75
C THR A 80 -7.36 -1.54 -4.06
N GLY A 81 -6.78 -0.38 -3.80
CA GLY A 81 -7.31 0.93 -4.20
C GLY A 81 -6.42 1.57 -5.25
N ASN A 82 -7.02 2.23 -6.24
CA ASN A 82 -6.28 2.99 -7.25
C ASN A 82 -6.11 4.43 -6.78
N ILE A 83 -4.90 4.96 -6.91
CA ILE A 83 -4.65 6.40 -6.80
C ILE A 83 -4.76 6.97 -8.21
N ILE A 84 -5.67 7.91 -8.41
CA ILE A 84 -5.96 8.49 -9.72
C ILE A 84 -5.92 10.01 -9.65
N GLU A 85 -5.45 10.63 -10.72
CA GLU A 85 -5.48 12.08 -10.90
C GLU A 85 -6.64 12.46 -11.82
N GLN A 86 -7.44 13.43 -11.40
CA GLN A 86 -8.49 14.04 -12.22
C GLN A 86 -8.42 15.56 -12.04
N SER A 87 -8.15 16.30 -13.12
CA SER A 87 -8.07 17.76 -13.10
C SER A 87 -7.10 18.32 -12.03
N ALA A 88 -5.92 17.72 -11.90
CA ALA A 88 -4.89 18.04 -10.91
C ALA A 88 -5.26 17.75 -9.44
N THR A 89 -6.38 17.06 -9.19
CA THR A 89 -6.76 16.55 -7.87
C THR A 89 -6.57 15.05 -7.79
N TYR A 90 -6.02 14.56 -6.68
CA TYR A 90 -5.78 13.15 -6.44
C TYR A 90 -6.92 12.50 -5.67
N TYR A 91 -7.29 11.30 -6.09
CA TYR A 91 -8.34 10.51 -5.46
C TYR A 91 -7.84 9.10 -5.19
N LEU A 92 -8.34 8.53 -4.09
CA LEU A 92 -8.26 7.11 -3.83
C LEU A 92 -9.61 6.48 -4.20
N GLN A 93 -9.59 5.50 -5.10
CA GLN A 93 -10.75 4.72 -5.50
C GLN A 93 -10.64 3.29 -4.96
N VAL A 94 -11.55 2.91 -4.06
CA VAL A 94 -11.62 1.56 -3.45
C VAL A 94 -13.04 1.04 -3.56
N ASN A 95 -13.22 -0.19 -4.04
CA ASN A 95 -14.54 -0.83 -4.18
C ASN A 95 -15.59 0.03 -4.90
N GLY A 96 -15.18 0.78 -5.93
CA GLY A 96 -16.06 1.69 -6.69
C GLY A 96 -16.37 3.03 -6.00
N VAL A 97 -15.93 3.24 -4.76
CA VAL A 97 -16.06 4.52 -4.06
C VAL A 97 -14.80 5.35 -4.29
N GLN A 98 -14.96 6.54 -4.86
CA GLN A 98 -13.89 7.50 -5.07
C GLN A 98 -13.92 8.56 -3.95
N LYS A 99 -12.77 8.80 -3.31
CA LYS A 99 -12.59 9.82 -2.28
C LYS A 99 -11.37 10.66 -2.58
N GLU A 100 -11.55 11.97 -2.49
CA GLU A 100 -10.45 12.92 -2.65
C GLU A 100 -9.41 12.70 -1.55
N ILE A 101 -8.14 12.78 -1.93
CA ILE A 101 -7.02 12.79 -1.00
C ILE A 101 -6.81 14.24 -0.59
N LEU A 102 -7.35 14.61 0.58
CA LEU A 102 -7.33 15.97 1.08
C LEU A 102 -6.10 16.23 1.95
N GLY A 103 -5.27 17.18 1.55
CA GLY A 103 -3.98 17.45 2.18
C GLY A 103 -3.03 16.26 1.98
N TYR A 104 -2.93 15.41 3.00
CA TYR A 104 -2.16 14.17 2.96
C TYR A 104 -3.01 12.93 3.23
N THR A 105 -4.31 13.09 3.51
CA THR A 105 -5.14 12.01 4.04
C THR A 105 -5.91 11.30 2.93
N ALA A 106 -5.61 10.03 2.73
CA ALA A 106 -6.39 9.12 1.91
C ALA A 106 -7.40 8.36 2.79
N THR A 107 -8.62 8.15 2.28
CA THR A 107 -9.70 7.47 3.01
C THR A 107 -10.26 6.32 2.19
N ALA A 108 -10.27 5.12 2.76
CA ALA A 108 -10.90 3.94 2.20
C ALA A 108 -12.09 3.49 3.05
N PHE A 109 -13.16 3.09 2.39
CA PHE A 109 -14.32 2.44 3.00
C PHE A 109 -14.29 0.96 2.64
N ILE A 110 -14.03 0.10 3.61
CA ILE A 110 -13.87 -1.34 3.41
C ILE A 110 -14.98 -2.06 4.17
N LYS A 111 -15.82 -2.77 3.42
CA LYS A 111 -16.89 -3.59 3.97
C LYS A 111 -16.38 -5.01 4.21
N LEU A 112 -16.48 -5.47 5.44
CA LEU A 112 -16.18 -6.85 5.84
C LEU A 112 -17.48 -7.59 6.13
N ASN A 113 -17.57 -8.86 5.74
CA ASN A 113 -18.61 -9.73 6.29
C ASN A 113 -18.25 -10.18 7.73
N ASN A 114 -19.20 -10.78 8.45
CA ASN A 114 -18.98 -11.22 9.84
C ASN A 114 -17.78 -12.16 10.01
N ALA A 115 -17.56 -13.11 9.09
CA ALA A 115 -16.44 -14.05 9.18
C ALA A 115 -15.08 -13.35 8.95
N GLN A 116 -15.03 -12.37 8.04
CA GLN A 116 -13.84 -11.56 7.82
C GLN A 116 -13.55 -10.67 9.02
N ASN A 117 -14.57 -9.98 9.55
CA ASN A 117 -14.41 -9.12 10.71
C ASN A 117 -13.96 -9.88 11.97
N SER A 118 -14.46 -11.10 12.20
CA SER A 118 -14.00 -11.94 13.30
C SER A 118 -12.65 -12.62 13.04
N GLY A 119 -12.31 -12.87 11.77
CA GLY A 119 -11.13 -13.64 11.38
C GLY A 119 -9.83 -12.84 11.30
N PHE A 120 -9.88 -11.52 11.10
CA PHE A 120 -8.66 -10.71 10.99
C PHE A 120 -8.16 -10.22 12.36
N ASN A 121 -6.85 -10.27 12.54
CA ASN A 121 -6.15 -9.71 13.71
C ASN A 121 -5.31 -8.49 13.32
N TYR A 122 -4.84 -8.46 12.07
CA TYR A 122 -3.97 -7.41 11.54
C TYR A 122 -4.54 -6.85 10.25
N LEU A 123 -4.42 -5.53 10.10
CA LEU A 123 -4.51 -4.84 8.82
C LEU A 123 -3.13 -4.28 8.49
N THR A 124 -2.61 -4.64 7.32
CA THR A 124 -1.40 -4.06 6.75
C THR A 124 -1.78 -3.10 5.63
N VAL A 125 -1.25 -1.88 5.65
CA VAL A 125 -1.47 -0.86 4.62
C VAL A 125 -0.14 -0.39 4.05
N PHE A 126 -0.03 -0.35 2.73
CA PHE A 126 1.13 0.19 2.02
C PHE A 126 0.73 0.69 0.63
N VAL A 127 1.60 1.47 0.01
CA VAL A 127 1.36 2.05 -1.32
C VAL A 127 2.43 1.57 -2.28
N GLU A 128 2.02 1.30 -3.52
CA GLU A 128 2.90 1.06 -4.67
C GLU A 128 2.95 2.35 -5.50
N ASP A 129 4.14 2.75 -5.90
CA ASP A 129 4.37 3.87 -6.80
C ASP A 129 4.22 3.48 -8.28
N ASN A 130 4.27 4.47 -9.16
CA ASN A 130 4.14 4.28 -10.60
C ASN A 130 5.24 3.42 -11.24
N ASN A 131 6.32 3.11 -10.51
CA ASN A 131 7.40 2.22 -10.95
C ASN A 131 7.29 0.80 -10.36
N GLY A 132 6.25 0.52 -9.57
CA GLY A 132 6.05 -0.78 -8.92
C GLY A 132 6.83 -0.95 -7.61
N LEU A 133 7.46 0.10 -7.09
CA LEU A 133 8.14 0.07 -5.79
C LEU A 133 7.11 0.31 -4.68
N ILE A 134 7.25 -0.40 -3.56
CA ILE A 134 6.35 -0.26 -2.42
C ILE A 134 6.95 0.62 -1.32
N THR A 135 6.09 1.33 -0.59
CA THR A 135 6.44 2.04 0.64
C THR A 135 6.76 1.07 1.77
N ASP A 136 7.25 1.62 2.88
CA ASP A 136 7.11 0.96 4.18
C ASP A 136 5.64 0.62 4.46
N LYS A 137 5.43 -0.37 5.33
CA LYS A 137 4.10 -0.88 5.68
C LYS A 137 3.67 -0.34 7.03
N LEU A 138 2.41 0.07 7.13
CA LEU A 138 1.77 0.43 8.39
C LEU A 138 0.85 -0.70 8.84
N TYR A 139 0.79 -0.88 10.16
CA TYR A 139 0.07 -1.99 10.77
C TYR A 139 -0.97 -1.46 11.75
N PHE A 140 -2.17 -2.00 11.66
CA PHE A 140 -3.19 -1.90 12.69
C PHE A 140 -3.42 -3.29 13.28
N GLN A 141 -3.37 -3.39 14.59
CA GLN A 141 -3.78 -4.58 15.33
C GLN A 141 -5.14 -4.30 15.95
N LYS A 142 -6.08 -5.22 15.74
CA LYS A 142 -7.45 -5.11 16.25
C LYS A 142 -7.54 -5.34 17.76
#